data_AF-A0A8J4EX24-F1
#
_entry.id   AF-A0A8J4EX24-F1
#
_cell.length_a   1.000
_cell.length_b   1.000
_cell.length_c   1.000
_cell.angle_alpha   90.00
_cell.angle_beta   90.00
_cell.angle_gamma   90.00
#
_symmetry.space_group_name_H-M   'P 1'
#
loop_
_entity.id
_entity.type
_entity.pdbx_description
1 polymer ?
#
loop_
_entity_poly.entity_id
_entity_poly.type
_entity_poly.pdbx_seq_one_letter_code
_entity_poly.pdbx_strand_id
1 'polypeptide(L)'
;MPAPPPDEVRPVKGKSSNARDSGGASGGAARQLAQQLHRHVSMAVSHDPHAAKLANNAYRSFVRAYATHSGDIKRVFAVRNLHLGHVAHSFCLMETPTRLGSSASAADRKRRKWEAAATQEEERRRKMKRAARRISA
;
A
#
# COMPACT_ATOMS: atom_id res chain seq x y z
N MET A 1 23.98 18.76 65.37
CA MET A 1 23.21 18.84 64.12
C MET A 1 23.09 17.43 63.55
N PRO A 2 22.00 16.69 63.81
CA PRO A 2 21.81 15.33 63.31
C PRO A 2 21.45 15.34 61.81
N ALA A 3 21.93 14.33 61.09
CA ALA A 3 21.73 14.13 59.65
C ALA A 3 20.24 13.91 59.29
N PRO A 4 19.80 14.30 58.07
CA PRO A 4 18.43 14.06 57.63
C PRO A 4 18.13 12.55 57.41
N PRO A 5 16.87 12.12 57.58
CA PRO A 5 16.45 10.73 57.45
C PRO A 5 16.58 10.21 56.01
N PRO A 6 16.76 8.88 55.81
CA PRO A 6 16.87 8.29 54.48
C PRO A 6 15.56 8.43 53.71
N ASP A 7 15.68 8.83 52.44
CA ASP A 7 14.61 9.03 51.48
C ASP A 7 13.51 7.95 51.54
N GLU A 8 12.31 8.35 51.98
CA GLU A 8 11.08 7.67 51.61
C GLU A 8 10.96 7.69 50.08
N VAL A 9 11.20 6.54 49.47
CA VAL A 9 10.92 6.29 48.05
C VAL A 9 9.42 6.50 47.83
N ARG A 10 9.04 7.70 47.36
CA ARG A 10 7.69 7.97 46.88
C ARG A 10 7.36 6.96 45.78
N PRO A 11 6.21 6.26 45.82
CA PRO A 11 5.85 5.34 44.76
C PRO A 11 5.70 6.12 43.45
N VAL A 12 6.58 5.85 42.50
CA VAL A 12 6.48 6.36 41.14
C VAL A 12 5.16 5.87 40.54
N LYS A 13 4.32 6.83 40.16
CA LYS A 13 3.02 6.57 39.55
C LYS A 13 3.20 5.75 38.27
N GLY A 14 2.96 4.45 38.38
CA GLY A 14 2.92 3.53 37.26
C GLY A 14 1.96 4.07 36.20
N LYS A 15 2.50 4.33 35.01
CA LYS A 15 1.71 4.70 33.84
C LYS A 15 0.86 3.47 33.50
N SER A 16 -0.43 3.57 33.84
CA SER A 16 -1.44 2.57 33.52
C SER A 16 -1.41 2.28 32.02
N SER A 17 -0.76 1.17 31.64
CA SER A 17 -0.89 0.60 30.31
C SER A 17 -2.31 0.08 30.20
N ASN A 18 -3.09 0.81 29.41
CA ASN A 18 -4.51 0.65 29.20
C ASN A 18 -4.88 -0.83 28.98
N ALA A 19 -5.55 -1.42 29.96
CA ALA A 19 -6.32 -2.63 29.79
C ALA A 19 -7.49 -2.31 28.85
N ARG A 20 -7.53 -3.02 27.71
CA ARG A 20 -8.65 -3.25 26.75
C ARG A 20 -8.00 -4.06 25.62
N ASP A 21 -8.18 -5.37 25.51
CA ASP A 21 -9.45 -5.99 25.19
C ASP A 21 -9.50 -7.44 25.70
N SER A 22 -10.46 -7.68 26.59
CA SER A 22 -10.96 -8.97 26.97
C SER A 22 -11.83 -9.53 25.83
N GLY A 23 -11.18 -10.15 24.84
CA GLY A 23 -11.82 -10.72 23.65
C GLY A 23 -11.59 -12.23 23.50
N GLY A 24 -12.27 -13.04 24.31
CA GLY A 24 -12.70 -14.41 23.99
C GLY A 24 -11.64 -15.52 23.89
N ALA A 25 -11.52 -16.34 24.94
CA ALA A 25 -10.83 -17.64 24.93
C ALA A 25 -11.35 -18.62 23.84
N SER A 26 -12.54 -18.38 23.28
CA SER A 26 -13.14 -19.15 22.18
C SER A 26 -12.56 -18.85 20.79
N GLY A 27 -11.80 -17.75 20.63
CA GLY A 27 -11.20 -17.35 19.35
C GLY A 27 -9.85 -18.02 19.06
N GLY A 28 -9.27 -18.74 20.02
CA GLY A 28 -7.91 -19.29 19.93
C GLY A 28 -7.75 -20.29 18.79
N ALA A 29 -8.66 -21.25 18.66
CA ALA A 29 -8.60 -22.28 17.62
C ALA A 29 -8.80 -21.68 16.21
N ALA A 30 -9.81 -20.82 16.02
CA ALA A 30 -10.05 -20.15 14.75
C ALA A 30 -8.87 -19.25 14.35
N ARG A 31 -8.26 -18.55 15.32
CA ARG A 31 -7.06 -17.73 15.09
C ARG A 31 -5.84 -18.58 14.73
N GLN A 32 -5.66 -19.75 15.36
CA GLN A 32 -4.59 -20.69 15.02
C GLN A 32 -4.77 -21.25 13.60
N LEU A 33 -5.98 -21.64 13.23
CA LEU A 33 -6.31 -22.09 11.87
C LEU A 33 -6.09 -20.98 10.83
N ALA A 34 -6.52 -19.76 11.12
CA ALA A 34 -6.27 -18.61 10.25
C ALA A 34 -4.76 -18.33 10.08
N GLN A 35 -3.98 -18.45 11.15
CA GLN A 35 -2.52 -18.32 11.07
C GLN A 35 -1.88 -19.45 10.26
N GLN A 36 -2.37 -20.69 10.41
CA GLN A 36 -1.93 -21.81 9.58
C GLN A 36 -2.22 -21.55 8.10
N LEU A 37 -3.47 -21.21 7.78
CA LEU A 37 -3.89 -20.85 6.43
C LEU A 37 -3.00 -19.75 5.84
N HIS A 38 -2.80 -18.67 6.59
CA HIS A 38 -1.97 -17.57 6.14
C HIS A 38 -0.53 -18.00 5.83
N ARG A 39 0.07 -18.88 6.65
CA ARG A 39 1.40 -19.46 6.36
C ARG A 39 1.40 -20.27 5.08
N HIS A 40 0.42 -21.14 4.88
CA HIS A 40 0.32 -21.95 3.66
C HIS A 40 0.18 -21.09 2.40
N VAL A 41 -0.68 -20.07 2.44
CA VAL A 41 -0.86 -19.14 1.31
C VAL A 41 0.41 -18.32 1.07
N SER A 42 1.05 -17.82 2.13
CA SER A 42 2.29 -17.05 2.02
C SER A 42 3.43 -17.86 1.42
N MET A 43 3.55 -19.14 1.80
CA MET A 43 4.50 -20.06 1.19
C MET A 43 4.20 -20.31 -0.28
N ALA A 44 2.93 -20.55 -0.63
CA ALA A 44 2.53 -20.79 -2.02
C ALA A 44 2.81 -19.57 -2.92
N VAL A 45 2.50 -18.36 -2.44
CA VAL A 45 2.78 -17.11 -3.16
C VAL A 45 4.27 -16.85 -3.29
N SER A 46 5.07 -17.23 -2.29
CA SER A 46 6.53 -17.07 -2.33
C SER A 46 7.21 -18.09 -3.26
N HIS A 47 6.63 -19.28 -3.42
CA HIS A 47 7.17 -20.33 -4.28
C HIS A 47 6.90 -20.06 -5.77
N ASP A 48 5.75 -19.47 -6.11
CA ASP A 48 5.41 -19.12 -7.49
C ASP A 48 5.70 -17.62 -7.80
N PRO A 49 6.68 -17.31 -8.67
CA PRO A 49 6.98 -15.94 -9.05
C PRO A 49 5.84 -15.25 -9.82
N HIS A 50 4.94 -16.02 -10.46
CA HIS A 50 3.76 -15.46 -11.11
C HIS A 50 2.72 -15.00 -10.08
N ALA A 51 2.41 -15.85 -9.09
CA ALA A 51 1.55 -15.48 -7.96
C ALA A 51 2.07 -14.26 -7.20
N ALA A 52 3.39 -14.19 -6.94
CA ALA A 52 4.01 -13.03 -6.29
C ALA A 52 3.80 -11.73 -7.09
N LYS A 53 3.94 -11.75 -8.42
CA LYS A 53 3.67 -10.59 -9.28
C LYS A 53 2.21 -10.17 -9.24
N LEU A 54 1.29 -11.14 -9.26
CA LEU A 54 -0.14 -10.88 -9.22
C LEU A 54 -0.55 -10.24 -7.88
N ALA A 55 -0.05 -10.77 -6.76
CA ALA A 55 -0.28 -10.22 -5.43
C ALA A 55 0.22 -8.76 -5.32
N ASN A 56 1.41 -8.47 -5.86
CA ASN A 56 1.94 -7.10 -5.91
C ASN A 56 1.05 -6.16 -6.73
N ASN A 57 0.53 -6.60 -7.87
CA ASN A 57 -0.38 -5.80 -8.69
C ASN A 57 -1.73 -5.58 -8.00
N ALA A 58 -2.27 -6.60 -7.32
CA ALA A 58 -3.50 -6.50 -6.55
C ALA A 58 -3.37 -5.48 -5.41
N TYR A 59 -2.29 -5.55 -4.64
CA TYR A 59 -1.98 -4.58 -3.58
C TYR A 59 -1.91 -3.14 -4.12
N ARG A 60 -1.22 -2.92 -5.24
CA ARG A 60 -1.12 -1.59 -5.88
C ARG A 60 -2.47 -1.08 -6.37
N SER A 61 -3.30 -1.94 -6.94
CA SER A 61 -4.66 -1.58 -7.37
C SER A 61 -5.53 -1.18 -6.18
N PHE A 62 -5.46 -1.95 -5.08
CA PHE A 62 -6.18 -1.67 -3.84
C PHE A 62 -5.80 -0.32 -3.23
N VAL A 63 -4.50 -0.04 -3.08
CA VAL A 63 -4.04 1.24 -2.52
C VAL A 63 -4.49 2.42 -3.37
N ARG A 64 -4.48 2.27 -4.71
CA ARG A 64 -4.99 3.30 -5.62
C ARG A 64 -6.48 3.52 -5.47
N ALA A 65 -7.28 2.46 -5.48
CA ALA A 65 -8.73 2.53 -5.28
C ALA A 65 -9.08 3.12 -3.91
N TYR A 66 -8.32 2.78 -2.86
CA TYR A 66 -8.50 3.36 -1.53
C TYR A 66 -8.28 4.88 -1.51
N ALA A 67 -7.41 5.41 -2.37
CA ALA A 67 -7.14 6.84 -2.47
C ALA A 67 -8.19 7.63 -3.29
N THR A 68 -9.08 6.96 -4.04
CA THR A 68 -10.03 7.64 -4.96
C THR A 68 -11.33 8.10 -4.33
N HIS A 69 -11.56 7.87 -3.03
CA HIS A 69 -12.80 8.30 -2.37
C HIS A 69 -13.05 9.82 -2.50
N SER A 70 -14.32 10.22 -2.67
CA SER A 70 -14.77 11.61 -2.78
C SER A 70 -14.66 12.38 -1.45
N GLY A 71 -14.67 13.72 -1.53
CA GLY A 71 -14.20 14.65 -0.48
C GLY A 71 -14.77 14.42 0.93
N ASP A 72 -16.05 14.07 1.06
CA ASP A 72 -16.71 13.91 2.36
C ASP A 72 -16.25 12.65 3.10
N ILE A 73 -15.98 11.57 2.35
CA ILE A 73 -15.60 10.25 2.86
C ILE A 73 -14.08 10.17 3.10
N LYS A 74 -13.29 11.02 2.43
CA LYS A 74 -11.83 11.12 2.59
C LYS A 74 -11.36 11.46 4.00
N ARG A 75 -12.20 12.11 4.81
CA ARG A 75 -11.89 12.40 6.21
C ARG A 75 -11.82 11.13 7.06
N VAL A 76 -12.64 10.12 6.72
CA VAL A 76 -12.67 8.81 7.38
C VAL A 76 -11.65 7.87 6.73
N PHE A 77 -11.62 7.81 5.40
CA PHE A 77 -10.70 6.96 4.63
C PHE A 77 -9.43 7.71 4.23
N ALA A 78 -8.77 8.32 5.22
CA ALA A 78 -7.49 8.99 5.01
C ALA A 78 -6.38 7.95 4.81
N VAL A 79 -5.73 7.95 3.63
CA VAL A 79 -4.57 7.09 3.33
C VAL A 79 -3.46 7.24 4.37
N ARG A 80 -3.34 8.42 4.99
CA ARG A 80 -2.36 8.71 6.06
C ARG A 80 -2.57 7.87 7.32
N ASN A 81 -3.81 7.46 7.60
CA ASN A 81 -4.14 6.64 8.77
C ASN A 81 -4.16 5.14 8.43
N LEU A 82 -3.93 4.76 7.15
CA LEU A 82 -3.91 3.38 6.72
C LEU A 82 -2.50 2.80 6.89
N HIS A 83 -2.37 1.79 7.75
CA HIS A 83 -1.11 1.08 7.92
C HIS A 83 -0.87 0.11 6.76
N LEU A 84 -0.13 0.58 5.75
CA LEU A 84 0.20 -0.17 4.54
C LEU A 84 0.85 -1.53 4.82
N GLY A 85 1.53 -1.68 5.96
CA GLY A 85 2.11 -2.97 6.40
C GLY A 85 1.04 -4.04 6.66
N HIS A 86 -0.07 -3.70 7.33
CA HIS A 86 -1.15 -4.66 7.58
C HIS A 86 -1.88 -5.03 6.30
N VAL A 87 -2.06 -4.07 5.41
CA VAL A 87 -2.68 -4.31 4.10
C VAL A 87 -1.80 -5.23 3.25
N ALA A 88 -0.48 -4.98 3.21
CA ALA A 88 0.46 -5.86 2.49
C ALA A 88 0.43 -7.30 3.05
N HIS A 89 0.36 -7.44 4.37
CA HIS A 89 0.22 -8.72 5.04
C HIS A 89 -1.06 -9.46 4.61
N SER A 90 -2.19 -8.78 4.40
CA SER A 90 -3.42 -9.41 3.89
C SER A 90 -3.26 -9.99 2.47
N PHE A 91 -2.35 -9.44 1.65
CA PHE A 91 -2.02 -9.97 0.32
C PHE A 91 -0.86 -10.98 0.34
N CYS A 92 -0.43 -11.42 1.53
CA CYS A 92 0.68 -12.36 1.71
C CYS A 92 2.01 -11.86 1.09
N LEU A 93 2.20 -10.54 1.04
CA LEU A 93 3.41 -9.91 0.53
C LEU A 93 4.40 -9.67 1.67
N MET A 94 5.60 -10.23 1.56
CA MET A 94 6.70 -9.99 2.51
C MET A 94 7.56 -8.77 2.16
N GLU A 95 7.35 -8.16 1.00
CA GLU A 95 8.12 -7.01 0.55
C GLU A 95 7.63 -5.70 1.19
N THR A 96 8.57 -4.84 1.58
CA THR A 96 8.27 -3.56 2.25
C THR A 96 7.49 -2.64 1.31
N PRO A 97 6.30 -2.15 1.70
CA PRO A 97 5.41 -1.36 0.83
C PRO A 97 6.03 -0.03 0.36
N THR A 98 7.10 0.43 1.00
CA THR A 98 7.90 1.61 0.61
C THR A 98 8.53 1.46 -0.78
N ARG A 99 8.86 0.23 -1.23
CA ARG A 99 9.38 -0.05 -2.58
C ARG A 99 8.31 -0.04 -3.68
N LEU A 100 7.03 -0.15 -3.32
CA LEU A 100 5.93 -0.31 -4.28
C LEU A 100 5.32 1.02 -4.76
N GLY A 101 5.54 2.13 -4.03
CA GLY A 101 4.91 3.41 -4.29
C GLY A 101 5.62 4.34 -5.29
N SER A 102 6.95 4.26 -5.43
CA SER A 102 7.73 5.39 -5.99
C SER A 102 8.13 5.26 -7.46
N SER A 103 8.42 4.07 -8.00
CA SER A 103 9.14 3.98 -9.29
C SER A 103 8.26 3.58 -10.48
N ALA A 104 7.35 2.64 -10.32
CA ALA A 104 6.64 2.05 -11.45
C ALA A 104 5.55 2.96 -12.04
N SER A 105 4.96 3.88 -11.26
CA SER A 105 3.92 4.79 -11.77
C SER A 105 4.48 5.95 -12.59
N ALA A 106 5.70 6.41 -12.30
CA ALA A 106 6.33 7.51 -13.03
C ALA A 106 6.85 7.04 -14.40
N ALA A 107 7.48 5.86 -14.44
CA ALA A 107 7.97 5.25 -15.67
C ALA A 107 6.82 4.91 -16.64
N ASP A 108 5.72 4.32 -16.16
CA ASP A 108 4.56 3.97 -16.99
C ASP A 108 3.85 5.22 -17.53
N ARG A 109 3.72 6.26 -16.71
CA ARG A 109 3.14 7.55 -17.11
C ARG A 109 4.01 8.27 -18.13
N LYS A 110 5.33 8.19 -17.97
CA LYS A 110 6.31 8.71 -18.94
C LYS A 110 6.19 7.94 -20.26
N ARG A 111 6.19 6.60 -20.23
CA ARG A 111 6.04 5.75 -21.43
C ARG A 111 4.75 6.06 -22.19
N ARG A 112 3.60 6.07 -21.52
CA ARG A 112 2.30 6.43 -22.12
C ARG A 112 2.29 7.85 -22.72
N LYS A 113 2.99 8.80 -22.11
CA LYS A 113 3.12 10.16 -22.63
C LYS A 113 3.97 10.20 -23.91
N TRP A 114 5.06 9.43 -23.98
CA TRP A 114 5.88 9.32 -25.19
C TRP A 114 5.15 8.60 -26.33
N GLU A 115 4.45 7.51 -26.04
CA GLU A 115 3.62 6.80 -27.01
C GLU A 115 2.53 7.73 -27.58
N ALA A 116 1.80 8.44 -26.72
CA ALA A 116 0.77 9.38 -27.16
C ALA A 116 1.35 10.56 -27.99
N ALA A 117 2.55 11.05 -27.65
CA ALA A 117 3.23 12.08 -28.42
C ALA A 117 3.65 11.57 -29.81
N ALA A 118 4.18 10.35 -29.90
CA ALA A 118 4.58 9.73 -31.16
C ALA A 118 3.37 9.51 -32.09
N THR A 119 2.24 9.04 -31.55
CA THR A 119 1.01 8.88 -32.34
C THR A 119 0.48 10.23 -32.86
N GLN A 120 0.51 11.29 -32.04
CA GLN A 120 0.09 12.63 -32.48
C GLN A 120 1.00 13.21 -33.56
N GLU A 121 2.31 12.98 -33.46
CA GLU A 121 3.28 13.44 -34.45
C GLU A 121 3.08 12.74 -35.80
N GLU A 122 2.84 11.43 -35.77
CA GLU A 122 2.53 10.67 -36.98
C GLU A 122 1.24 11.14 -37.66
N GLU A 123 0.19 11.40 -36.88
CA GLU A 123 -1.07 11.97 -37.38
C GLU A 123 -0.87 13.37 -37.98
N ARG A 124 -0.09 14.26 -37.32
CA ARG A 124 0.26 15.58 -37.86
C ARG A 124 0.99 15.45 -39.19
N ARG A 125 1.99 14.57 -39.27
CA ARG A 125 2.79 14.35 -40.48
C ARG A 125 1.93 13.83 -41.63
N ARG A 126 1.01 12.90 -41.34
CA ARG A 126 0.07 12.35 -42.32
C ARG A 126 -0.93 13.40 -42.81
N LYS A 127 -1.47 14.25 -41.92
CA LYS A 127 -2.32 15.39 -42.30
C LYS A 127 -1.58 16.38 -43.19
N MET A 128 -0.35 16.74 -42.84
CA MET A 128 0.48 17.68 -43.61
C MET A 128 0.82 17.14 -45.01
N LYS A 129 1.19 15.86 -45.12
CA LYS A 129 1.39 15.21 -46.44
C LYS A 129 0.12 15.20 -47.29
N ARG A 130 -1.04 14.96 -46.68
CA ARG A 130 -2.33 14.94 -47.39
C ARG A 130 -2.78 16.33 -47.81
N ALA A 131 -2.47 17.36 -47.03
CA ALA A 131 -2.69 18.76 -47.39
C ALA A 131 -1.77 19.19 -48.53
N ALA A 132 -0.48 18.83 -48.48
CA ALA A 132 0.47 19.11 -49.55
C ALA A 132 0.04 18.50 -50.89
N ARG A 133 -0.43 17.24 -50.89
CA ARG A 133 -0.96 16.56 -52.09
C ARG A 133 -2.24 17.18 -52.67
N ARG A 134 -2.98 17.98 -51.88
CA ARG A 134 -4.18 18.69 -52.34
C ARG A 134 -3.89 20.05 -52.96
N ILE A 135 -2.71 20.61 -52.70
CA ILE A 135 -2.28 21.91 -53.22
C ILE A 135 -1.54 21.73 -54.55
N SER A 136 -0.95 20.56 -54.79
CA SER A 136 -0.22 20.21 -56.00
C SER A 136 -1.05 19.46 -57.06
N ALA A 137 -2.37 19.45 -56.93
CA ALA A 137 -3.34 18.94 -57.91
C ALA A 137 -4.30 20.07 -58.29
#